data_AF-A0A2S6H8F8-F1
#
_entry.id   AF-A0A2S6H8F8-F1
#
_cell.length_a   1.000
_cell.length_b   1.000
_cell.length_c   1.000
_cell.angle_alpha   90.00
_cell.angle_beta   90.00
_cell.angle_gamma   90.00
#
_symmetry.space_group_name_H-M   'P 1'
#
loop_
_entity.id
_entity.type
_entity.pdbx_description
1 polymer ?
#
loop_
_entity_poly.entity_id
_entity_poly.type
_entity_poly.pdbx_seq_one_letter_code
_entity_poly.pdbx_strand_id
1 'polypeptide(L)'
;MTKKTQGVDELVSKVLEAISQPYGEDLIEDVFLAIERQLSWQRRYDELVLELGKNTVNQWVGQYTKQITGLKNPKQVPAKRSKLTKSYSKLYL
;
A
#
# COMPACT_ATOMS: atom_id res chain seq x y z
N MET A 1 -5.86 21.12 -7.76
CA MET A 1 -6.78 19.98 -7.64
C MET A 1 -6.15 18.96 -6.71
N THR A 2 -6.61 18.91 -5.46
CA THR A 2 -6.29 17.84 -4.51
C THR A 2 -6.76 16.52 -5.13
N LYS A 3 -5.85 15.57 -5.40
CA LYS A 3 -6.27 14.27 -5.94
C LYS A 3 -7.20 13.63 -4.91
N LYS A 4 -8.33 13.04 -5.35
CA LYS A 4 -9.28 12.34 -4.45
C LYS A 4 -8.62 11.25 -3.59
N THR A 5 -7.42 10.80 -3.98
CA THR A 5 -6.66 9.72 -3.34
C THR A 5 -5.42 10.23 -2.61
N GLN A 6 -5.26 11.54 -2.41
CA GLN A 6 -4.10 12.13 -1.74
C GLN A 6 -3.90 11.55 -0.33
N GLY A 7 -4.97 11.30 0.43
CA GLY A 7 -4.84 10.67 1.74
C GLY A 7 -4.23 9.26 1.70
N VAL A 8 -4.40 8.53 0.58
CA VAL A 8 -3.76 7.23 0.37
C VAL A 8 -2.27 7.40 0.09
N ASP A 9 -1.90 8.39 -0.73
CA ASP A 9 -0.49 8.73 -1.05
C ASP A 9 0.31 9.09 0.22
N GLU A 10 -0.27 9.96 1.05
CA GLU A 10 0.33 10.37 2.34
C GLU A 10 0.51 9.21 3.30
N LEU A 11 -0.47 8.29 3.34
CA LEU A 11 -0.38 7.08 4.16
C LEU A 11 0.74 6.17 3.66
N VAL A 12 0.79 5.89 2.36
CA VAL A 12 1.82 5.01 1.76
C VAL A 12 3.21 5.60 1.95
N SER A 13 3.38 6.90 1.74
CA SER A 13 4.67 7.59 1.94
C SER A 13 5.19 7.40 3.37
N LYS A 14 4.34 7.65 4.37
CA LYS A 14 4.68 7.45 5.79
C LYS A 14 5.03 6.00 6.13
N VAL A 15 4.33 5.04 5.53
CA VAL A 15 4.60 3.62 5.75
C VAL A 15 5.94 3.23 5.13
N LEU A 16 6.25 3.71 3.92
CA LEU A 16 7.51 3.43 3.25
C LEU A 16 8.72 4.01 3.98
N GLU A 17 8.59 5.20 4.60
CA GLU A 17 9.63 5.78 5.46
C GLU A 17 10.01 4.87 6.65
N ALA A 18 9.09 4.04 7.12
CA ALA A 18 9.31 3.10 8.21
C ALA A 18 9.85 1.73 7.76
N ILE A 19 9.88 1.45 6.46
CA ILE A 19 10.38 0.18 5.91
C ILE A 19 11.86 0.35 5.52
N SER A 20 12.72 -0.50 6.06
CA SER A 20 14.15 -0.46 5.76
C SER A 20 14.44 -0.84 4.31
N GLN A 21 15.39 -0.12 3.70
CA GLN A 21 15.90 -0.43 2.37
C GLN A 21 17.09 -1.42 2.45
N PRO A 22 17.37 -2.22 1.40
CA PRO A 22 16.67 -2.26 0.11
C PRO A 22 15.30 -2.94 0.21
N TYR A 23 14.35 -2.48 -0.60
CA TYR A 23 13.02 -3.09 -0.64
C TYR A 23 13.06 -4.50 -1.26
N GLY A 24 12.33 -5.43 -0.66
CA GLY A 24 12.11 -6.76 -1.21
C GLY A 24 11.01 -6.79 -2.28
N GLU A 25 10.88 -7.94 -2.95
CA GLU A 25 9.89 -8.10 -4.03
C GLU A 25 8.44 -8.02 -3.56
N ASP A 26 8.21 -8.28 -2.28
CA ASP A 26 6.88 -8.36 -1.68
C ASP A 26 6.48 -7.05 -0.99
N LEU A 27 7.13 -5.94 -1.36
CA LEU A 27 6.98 -4.63 -0.73
C LEU A 27 5.53 -4.14 -0.64
N ILE A 28 4.68 -4.39 -1.65
CA ILE A 28 3.26 -3.99 -1.57
C ILE A 28 2.56 -4.73 -0.41
N GLU A 29 2.85 -6.02 -0.23
CA GLU A 29 2.30 -6.77 0.91
C GLU A 29 2.92 -6.31 2.23
N ASP A 30 4.20 -5.96 2.24
CA ASP A 30 4.86 -5.38 3.42
C ASP A 30 4.21 -4.04 3.83
N VAL A 31 3.84 -3.19 2.86
CA VAL A 31 3.09 -1.95 3.10
C VAL A 31 1.73 -2.24 3.74
N PHE A 32 0.95 -3.19 3.19
CA PHE A 32 -0.33 -3.56 3.81
C PHE A 32 -0.15 -4.17 5.20
N LEU A 33 0.87 -5.00 5.40
CA LEU A 33 1.17 -5.62 6.67
C LEU A 33 1.59 -4.58 7.72
N ALA A 34 2.35 -3.57 7.33
CA ALA A 34 2.72 -2.45 8.18
C ALA A 34 1.48 -1.65 8.59
N ILE A 35 0.60 -1.33 7.64
CA ILE A 35 -0.69 -0.66 7.90
C ILE A 35 -1.53 -1.46 8.91
N GLU A 36 -1.62 -2.79 8.77
CA GLU A 36 -2.36 -3.66 9.69
C GLU A 36 -1.79 -3.71 11.12
N ARG A 37 -0.47 -3.60 11.25
CA ARG A 37 0.21 -3.77 12.55
C ARG A 37 0.26 -2.51 13.39
N GLN A 38 0.15 -1.34 12.75
CA GLN A 38 0.20 -0.06 13.43
C GLN A 38 -1.21 0.54 13.55
N LEU A 39 -1.69 0.68 14.80
CA LEU A 39 -3.06 1.11 15.08
C LEU A 39 -3.43 2.46 14.45
N SER A 40 -2.49 3.41 14.39
CA SER A 40 -2.75 4.73 13.78
C SER A 40 -2.89 4.64 12.26
N TRP A 41 -2.10 3.80 11.59
CA TRP A 41 -2.20 3.58 10.15
C TRP A 41 -3.43 2.78 9.79
N GLN A 42 -3.77 1.76 10.58
CA GLN A 42 -4.98 0.98 10.39
C GLN A 42 -6.23 1.87 10.48
N ARG A 43 -6.32 2.72 11.51
CA ARG A 43 -7.44 3.68 11.63
C ARG A 43 -7.52 4.61 10.43
N ARG A 44 -6.38 5.16 9.98
CA ARG A 44 -6.34 6.04 8.81
C ARG A 44 -6.76 5.32 7.54
N TYR A 45 -6.35 4.07 7.37
CA TYR A 45 -6.79 3.22 6.27
C TYR A 45 -8.31 3.01 6.32
N ASP A 46 -8.87 2.68 7.48
CA ASP A 46 -10.31 2.45 7.65
C ASP A 46 -11.13 3.70 7.31
N GLU A 47 -10.68 4.89 7.72
CA GLU A 47 -11.28 6.18 7.32
C GLU A 47 -11.29 6.37 5.80
N LEU A 48 -10.17 6.09 5.14
CA LEU A 48 -10.06 6.19 3.67
C LEU A 48 -10.96 5.15 2.98
N VAL A 49 -11.13 3.97 3.58
CA VAL A 49 -12.05 2.94 3.07
C VAL A 49 -13.50 3.39 3.16
N LEU A 50 -13.89 4.07 4.24
CA LEU A 50 -15.23 4.65 4.38
C LEU A 50 -15.48 5.75 3.33
N GLU A 51 -14.46 6.55 3.01
CA GLU A 51 -14.57 7.66 2.05
C GLU A 51 -14.55 7.19 0.58
N LEU A 52 -13.63 6.29 0.22
CA LEU A 52 -13.29 5.98 -1.17
C LEU A 52 -13.68 4.56 -1.61
N GLY A 53 -14.03 3.70 -0.64
CA GLY A 53 -14.26 2.27 -0.84
C GLY A 53 -12.98 1.44 -0.85
N LYS A 54 -13.07 0.23 -0.28
CA LYS A 54 -11.93 -0.68 -0.07
C LYS A 54 -11.14 -1.00 -1.34
N ASN A 55 -11.85 -1.26 -2.44
CA ASN A 55 -11.20 -1.59 -3.71
C ASN A 55 -10.36 -0.43 -4.24
N THR A 56 -10.89 0.80 -4.16
CA THR A 56 -10.18 2.02 -4.55
C THR A 56 -8.94 2.20 -3.70
N VAL A 57 -9.08 2.16 -2.37
CA VAL A 57 -7.94 2.32 -1.45
C VAL A 57 -6.85 1.28 -1.74
N ASN A 58 -7.20 0.00 -1.87
CA ASN A 58 -6.23 -1.06 -2.12
C ASN A 58 -5.50 -0.89 -3.46
N GLN A 59 -6.23 -0.52 -4.51
CA GLN A 59 -5.64 -0.26 -5.82
C GLN A 59 -4.64 0.88 -5.74
N TRP A 60 -5.00 1.98 -5.06
CA TRP A 60 -4.15 3.16 -4.95
C TRP A 60 -2.96 2.93 -4.02
N VAL A 61 -3.08 2.12 -2.96
CA VAL A 61 -1.93 1.70 -2.15
C VAL A 61 -0.86 1.07 -3.04
N GLY A 62 -1.24 0.05 -3.83
CA GLY A 62 -0.29 -0.60 -4.73
C GLY A 62 0.26 0.32 -5.82
N GLN A 63 -0.55 1.27 -6.32
CA GLN A 63 -0.12 2.25 -7.32
C GLN A 63 0.88 3.25 -6.75
N TYR A 64 0.62 3.81 -5.57
CA TYR A 64 1.51 4.77 -4.92
C TYR A 64 2.82 4.10 -4.48
N THR A 65 2.77 2.86 -3.99
CA THR A 65 4.00 2.10 -3.69
C THR A 65 4.91 1.99 -4.92
N LYS A 66 4.36 1.69 -6.09
CA LYS A 66 5.13 1.66 -7.36
C LYS A 66 5.67 3.03 -7.74
N GLN A 67 4.83 4.08 -7.65
CA GLN A 67 5.21 5.43 -8.04
C GLN A 67 6.32 6.00 -7.17
N ILE A 68 6.24 5.81 -5.85
CA ILE A 68 7.22 6.33 -4.89
C ILE A 68 8.56 5.59 -5.00
N THR A 69 8.52 4.27 -5.19
CA THR A 69 9.75 3.46 -5.18
C THR A 69 10.40 3.31 -6.56
N GLY A 70 9.68 3.64 -7.63
CA GLY A 70 10.13 3.45 -9.01
C GLY A 70 10.10 2.00 -9.49
N LEU A 71 9.80 1.03 -8.62
CA LEU A 71 9.79 -0.40 -8.93
C LEU A 71 8.60 -0.78 -9.82
N LYS A 72 8.82 -1.69 -10.77
CA LYS A 72 7.80 -2.09 -11.76
C LYS A 72 7.80 -3.59 -11.97
N ASN A 73 6.66 -4.24 -11.75
CA ASN A 73 6.36 -5.55 -12.35
C ASN A 73 4.85 -5.82 -12.30
N PRO A 74 4.22 -6.29 -13.38
CA PRO A 74 2.78 -6.58 -13.41
C PRO A 74 2.40 -7.94 -12.79
N LYS A 75 3.35 -8.83 -12.44
CA LYS A 75 3.00 -10.16 -11.93
C LYS A 75 2.25 -10.07 -10.60
N GLN A 76 0.95 -10.39 -10.64
CA GLN A 76 0.12 -10.49 -9.45
C GLN A 76 0.31 -11.83 -8.76
N VAL A 77 0.40 -11.80 -7.44
CA VAL A 77 0.46 -12.97 -6.57
C VAL A 77 -0.58 -12.85 -5.46
N PRO A 78 -1.12 -13.96 -4.93
CA PRO A 78 -2.00 -13.93 -3.77
C PRO A 78 -1.28 -13.35 -2.54
N ALA A 79 -2.00 -12.57 -1.74
CA ALA A 79 -1.53 -12.16 -0.43
C ALA A 79 -1.61 -13.35 0.52
N LYS A 80 -0.54 -13.56 1.30
CA LYS A 80 -0.42 -14.63 2.29
C LYS A 80 -0.35 -14.09 3.72
N ARG A 81 0.09 -12.84 3.89
CA ARG A 81 0.40 -12.23 5.19
C ARG A 81 -0.60 -11.15 5.58
N SER A 82 -1.04 -10.34 4.61
CA SER A 82 -2.02 -9.26 4.82
C SER A 82 -3.46 -9.78 4.66
N LYS A 83 -4.37 -9.27 5.50
CA LYS A 83 -5.83 -9.44 5.41
C LYS A 83 -6.54 -8.27 4.70
N LEU A 84 -5.85 -7.14 4.51
CA LEU A 84 -6.39 -5.97 3.84
C LEU A 84 -6.55 -6.17 2.33
N THR A 85 -5.66 -6.94 1.71
CA THR A 85 -5.73 -7.28 0.27
C THR A 85 -5.74 -8.79 0.04
N LYS A 86 -6.35 -9.22 -1.08
CA LYS A 86 -6.36 -10.64 -1.51
C LYS A 86 -5.17 -10.98 -2.42
N SER A 87 -4.63 -9.99 -3.12
CA SER A 87 -3.50 -10.13 -4.03
C SER A 87 -2.73 -8.81 -4.15
N TYR A 88 -1.50 -8.88 -4.64
CA TYR A 88 -0.66 -7.72 -4.91
C TYR A 88 0.29 -7.99 -6.07
N SER A 89 0.87 -6.93 -6.65
CA SER A 89 1.95 -7.07 -7.63
C SER A 89 3.29 -7.24 -6.92
N LYS A 90 4.07 -8.26 -7.26
CA LYS A 90 5.49 -8.25 -6.89
C LYS A 90 6.20 -7.06 -7.53
N LEU A 91 7.25 -6.56 -6.91
CA LEU A 91 8.02 -5.41 -7.36
C LEU A 91 9.48 -5.78 -7.58
N TYR A 92 10.07 -5.25 -8.65
CA TYR A 92 11.46 -5.47 -9.03
C TYR A 92 12.00 -4.15 -9.59
N LEU A 93 13.32 -3.97 -9.54
CA LEU A 93 14.02 -2.86 -10.21
C LEU A 93 13.90 -2.96 -11.72
#